data_AF-A0A239YR65-F1
#
_entry.id   AF-A0A239YR65-F1
#
_cell.length_a   1.000
_cell.length_b   1.000
_cell.length_c   1.000
_cell.angle_alpha   90.00
_cell.angle_beta   90.00
_cell.angle_gamma   90.00
#
_symmetry.space_group_name_H-M   'P 1'
#
loop_
_entity.id
_entity.type
_entity.pdbx_description
1 polymer ?
#
loop_
_entity_poly.entity_id
_entity_poly.type
_entity_poly.pdbx_seq_one_letter_code
_entity_poly.pdbx_strand_id
1 'polypeptide(L)'
;MNTLLDICKRSVYMNLFIVVLPLIAYMIHNGSSATVALVWYLLLSLVIPWAYLSYKTSTFGDGRYINRIAYVVSWIVVHTVIYKGIFLNVDLSMLWGWPTAGRDVAFLIVMYAGVTVSLCIAYGLSRIIGGRHE
;
A
#
# COMPACT_ATOMS: atom_id res chain seq x y z
N MET A 1 20.71 -0.60 -9.12
CA MET A 1 19.67 0.35 -8.66
C MET A 1 19.48 0.13 -7.17
N ASN A 2 19.40 1.18 -6.33
CA ASN A 2 19.14 1.00 -4.90
C ASN A 2 17.86 0.18 -4.71
N THR A 3 17.90 -0.90 -3.92
CA THR A 3 16.75 -1.78 -3.68
C THR A 3 15.51 -1.02 -3.22
N LEU A 4 15.66 0.00 -2.37
CA LEU A 4 14.53 0.83 -1.94
C LEU A 4 13.94 1.62 -3.11
N LEU A 5 14.77 2.17 -4.00
CA LEU A 5 14.30 2.83 -5.21
C LEU A 5 13.60 1.86 -6.17
N ASP A 6 14.07 0.61 -6.27
CA ASP A 6 13.40 -0.42 -7.06
C ASP A 6 12.03 -0.80 -6.49
N ILE A 7 11.93 -0.96 -5.16
CA ILE A 7 10.67 -1.19 -4.47
C ILE A 7 9.72 -0.02 -4.70
N CYS A 8 10.18 1.23 -4.51
CA CYS A 8 9.38 2.42 -4.77
C CYS A 8 8.88 2.44 -6.23
N LYS A 9 9.77 2.24 -7.21
CA LYS A 9 9.41 2.24 -8.63
C LYS A 9 8.36 1.20 -8.96
N ARG A 10 8.52 -0.05 -8.48
CA ARG A 10 7.54 -1.12 -8.70
C ARG A 10 6.24 -0.86 -7.96
N SER A 11 6.31 -0.27 -6.77
CA SER A 11 5.13 0.14 -6.01
C SER A 11 4.33 1.21 -6.75
N VAL A 12 4.96 2.17 -7.45
CA VAL A 12 4.23 3.10 -8.35
C VAL A 12 3.38 2.34 -9.36
N TYR A 13 3.97 1.39 -10.08
CA TYR A 13 3.23 0.63 -11.10
C TYR A 13 2.08 -0.19 -10.49
N MET A 14 2.28 -0.82 -9.34
CA MET A 14 1.20 -1.54 -8.64
C MET A 14 0.10 -0.57 -8.17
N ASN A 15 0.47 0.60 -7.64
CA ASN A 15 -0.47 1.58 -7.12
C ASN A 15 -1.37 2.20 -8.19
N LEU A 16 -0.94 2.22 -9.46
CA LEU A 16 -1.84 2.59 -10.57
C LEU A 16 -3.10 1.71 -10.60
N PHE A 17 -2.97 0.42 -10.29
CA PHE A 17 -4.12 -0.49 -10.26
C PHE A 17 -4.83 -0.51 -8.90
N ILE A 18 -4.11 -0.25 -7.82
CA ILE A 18 -4.65 -0.26 -6.44
C ILE A 18 -5.50 0.98 -6.16
N VAL A 19 -5.05 2.16 -6.59
CA VAL A 19 -5.62 3.45 -6.16
C VAL A 19 -6.64 4.00 -7.15
N VAL A 20 -6.46 3.77 -8.46
CA VAL A 20 -7.33 4.33 -9.50
C VAL A 20 -8.76 3.83 -9.38
N LEU A 21 -8.98 2.54 -9.14
CA LEU A 21 -10.33 1.98 -9.01
C LEU A 21 -11.08 2.54 -7.79
N PRO A 22 -10.52 2.55 -6.57
CA PRO A 22 -11.09 3.24 -5.42
C PRO A 22 -11.37 4.73 -5.66
N LEU A 23 -10.45 5.42 -6.33
CA LEU A 23 -10.59 6.85 -6.63
C LEU A 23 -11.77 7.12 -7.56
N ILE A 24 -11.92 6.33 -8.63
CA ILE A 24 -13.07 6.42 -9.54
C ILE A 24 -14.37 6.13 -8.78
N ALA A 25 -14.42 5.10 -7.93
CA ALA A 25 -15.59 4.77 -7.12
C ALA A 25 -15.96 5.92 -6.16
N TYR A 26 -14.96 6.57 -5.55
CA TYR A 26 -15.16 7.73 -4.70
C TYR A 26 -15.73 8.93 -5.47
N MET A 27 -15.15 9.23 -6.64
CA MET A 27 -15.54 10.39 -7.47
C MET A 27 -16.94 10.24 -8.08
N ILE A 28 -17.30 9.07 -8.61
CA ILE A 28 -18.61 8.83 -9.25
C ILE A 28 -19.77 9.03 -8.27
N HIS A 29 -19.53 8.79 -6.98
CA HIS A 29 -20.55 8.89 -5.93
C HIS A 29 -20.39 10.15 -5.06
N ASN A 30 -19.69 11.19 -5.52
CA ASN A 30 -19.47 12.44 -4.75
C ASN A 30 -18.98 12.19 -3.31
N GLY A 31 -18.13 11.18 -3.12
CA GLY A 31 -17.62 10.80 -1.81
C GLY A 31 -18.59 10.03 -0.90
N SER A 32 -19.85 9.83 -1.30
CA SER A 32 -20.82 8.96 -0.57
C SER A 32 -20.38 7.49 -0.51
N SER A 33 -19.38 7.11 -1.32
CA SER A 33 -18.86 5.75 -1.42
C SER A 33 -17.50 5.58 -0.74
N ALA A 34 -17.15 6.44 0.24
CA ALA A 34 -15.88 6.37 0.96
C ALA A 34 -15.60 4.99 1.57
N THR A 35 -16.62 4.34 2.15
CA THR A 35 -16.51 2.98 2.68
C THR A 35 -16.17 1.96 1.58
N VAL A 36 -16.82 2.07 0.43
CA VAL A 36 -16.59 1.16 -0.71
C VAL A 36 -15.19 1.39 -1.28
N ALA A 37 -14.76 2.64 -1.44
CA ALA A 37 -13.41 2.98 -1.85
C ALA A 37 -12.35 2.41 -0.89
N LEU A 38 -12.59 2.52 0.43
CA LEU A 38 -11.72 1.92 1.45
C LEU A 38 -11.67 0.40 1.34
N VAL A 39 -12.82 -0.27 1.20
CA VAL A 39 -12.88 -1.74 1.05
C VAL A 39 -12.09 -2.18 -0.19
N TRP A 40 -12.31 -1.54 -1.34
CA TRP A 40 -11.58 -1.86 -2.57
C TRP A 40 -10.09 -1.57 -2.45
N TYR A 41 -9.71 -0.46 -1.82
CA TYR A 41 -8.31 -0.17 -1.56
C TYR A 41 -7.65 -1.26 -0.70
N LEU A 42 -8.29 -1.68 0.39
CA LEU A 42 -7.75 -2.75 1.25
C LEU A 42 -7.61 -4.07 0.50
N LEU A 43 -8.63 -4.46 -0.27
CA LEU A 43 -8.58 -5.68 -1.09
C LEU A 43 -7.47 -5.61 -2.14
N LEU A 44 -7.41 -4.54 -2.93
CA LEU A 44 -6.45 -4.41 -4.02
C LEU A 44 -5.01 -4.24 -3.51
N SER A 45 -4.82 -3.49 -2.43
CA SER A 45 -3.49 -3.31 -1.80
C SER A 45 -2.94 -4.61 -1.24
N LEU A 46 -3.79 -5.58 -0.88
CA LEU A 46 -3.35 -6.92 -0.51
C LEU A 46 -3.12 -7.79 -1.76
N VAL A 47 -4.14 -7.93 -2.61
CA VAL A 47 -4.16 -8.91 -3.70
C VAL A 47 -3.14 -8.60 -4.79
N ILE A 48 -3.00 -7.34 -5.21
CA ILE A 48 -2.13 -6.99 -6.33
C ILE A 48 -0.66 -7.28 -6.01
N PRO A 49 -0.09 -6.81 -4.89
CA PRO A 49 1.30 -7.12 -4.58
C PRO A 49 1.47 -8.60 -4.23
N TRP A 50 0.51 -9.24 -3.55
CA TRP A 50 0.57 -10.69 -3.29
C TRP A 50 0.66 -11.51 -4.59
N ALA A 51 -0.17 -11.17 -5.59
CA ALA A 51 -0.12 -11.78 -6.91
C ALA A 51 1.19 -11.45 -7.63
N TYR A 52 1.63 -10.19 -7.61
CA TYR A 52 2.89 -9.75 -8.21
C TYR A 52 4.11 -10.52 -7.66
N LEU A 53 4.13 -10.80 -6.36
CA LEU A 53 5.20 -11.55 -5.70
C LEU A 53 5.18 -13.06 -6.00
N SER A 54 4.07 -13.59 -6.52
CA SER A 54 3.99 -15.01 -6.91
C SER A 54 4.84 -15.36 -8.14
N TYR A 55 5.19 -14.36 -8.96
CA TYR A 55 5.97 -14.59 -10.18
C TYR A 55 7.47 -14.73 -9.88
N LYS A 56 8.10 -15.77 -10.43
CA LYS A 56 9.55 -16.05 -10.26
C LYS A 56 10.47 -14.98 -10.84
N THR A 57 9.96 -14.14 -11.73
CA THR A 57 10.67 -13.00 -12.31
C THR A 57 10.51 -11.72 -11.48
N SER A 58 9.67 -11.74 -10.45
CA SER A 58 9.39 -10.61 -9.56
C SER A 58 10.45 -10.49 -8.46
N THR A 59 11.67 -10.19 -8.88
CA THR A 59 12.82 -10.01 -7.98
C THR A 59 13.13 -8.54 -7.79
N PHE A 60 13.69 -8.16 -6.64
CA PHE A 60 14.00 -6.77 -6.28
C PHE A 60 15.50 -6.60 -6.04
N GLY A 61 16.05 -5.47 -6.49
CA GLY A 61 17.48 -5.16 -6.37
C GLY A 61 18.34 -6.23 -7.04
N ASP A 62 19.22 -6.87 -6.27
CA ASP A 62 20.15 -7.92 -6.73
C ASP A 62 19.48 -9.29 -6.97
N GLY A 63 18.27 -9.31 -7.55
CA GLY A 63 17.57 -10.57 -7.86
C GLY A 63 16.91 -11.25 -6.65
N ARG A 64 16.62 -10.50 -5.58
CA ARG A 64 16.07 -11.08 -4.33
C ARG A 64 14.55 -11.13 -4.32
N TYR A 65 14.00 -12.18 -3.73
CA TYR A 65 12.55 -12.36 -3.58
C TYR A 65 12.01 -11.73 -2.30
N ILE A 66 10.75 -11.31 -2.35
CA ILE A 66 9.94 -11.02 -1.18
C ILE A 66 8.98 -12.20 -0.99
N ASN A 67 8.98 -12.77 0.21
CA ASN A 67 8.10 -13.85 0.60
C ASN A 67 6.65 -13.31 0.73
N ARG A 68 5.65 -14.06 0.25
CA ARG A 68 4.26 -13.59 0.24
C ARG A 68 3.67 -13.52 1.65
N ILE A 69 3.99 -14.48 2.52
CA ILE A 69 3.57 -14.45 3.92
C ILE A 69 4.18 -13.21 4.62
N ALA A 70 5.46 -12.93 4.38
CA ALA A 70 6.10 -11.72 4.90
C ALA A 70 5.39 -10.44 4.42
N TYR A 71 4.92 -10.43 3.17
CA TYR A 71 4.10 -9.33 2.65
C TYR A 71 2.75 -9.22 3.38
N VAL A 72 2.01 -10.33 3.54
CA VAL A 72 0.71 -10.31 4.24
C VAL A 72 0.87 -9.81 5.68
N VAL A 73 1.85 -10.33 6.41
CA VAL A 73 2.14 -9.89 7.79
C VAL A 73 2.47 -8.41 7.83
N SER A 74 3.34 -7.94 6.94
CA SER A 74 3.67 -6.53 6.85
C SER A 74 2.46 -5.66 6.50
N TRP A 75 1.63 -6.10 5.56
CA TRP A 75 0.45 -5.37 5.12
C TRP A 75 -0.55 -5.21 6.27
N ILE A 76 -0.79 -6.27 7.05
CA ILE A 76 -1.66 -6.23 8.24
C ILE A 76 -1.14 -5.21 9.25
N VAL A 77 0.16 -5.26 9.57
CA VAL A 77 0.76 -4.35 10.55
C VAL A 77 0.65 -2.90 10.09
N VAL A 78 1.05 -2.60 8.86
CA VAL A 78 1.04 -1.23 8.32
C VAL A 78 -0.38 -0.66 8.26
N HIS A 79 -1.35 -1.43 7.75
CA HIS A 79 -2.72 -0.93 7.63
C HIS A 79 -3.42 -0.83 8.99
N THR A 80 -3.08 -1.68 9.97
CA THR A 80 -3.55 -1.54 11.35
C THR A 80 -3.01 -0.25 11.98
N VAL A 81 -1.72 0.06 11.77
CA VAL A 81 -1.11 1.30 12.28
C VAL A 81 -1.74 2.53 11.63
N ILE A 82 -1.93 2.52 10.30
CA ILE A 82 -2.60 3.62 9.59
C ILE A 82 -4.03 3.80 10.09
N TYR A 83 -4.80 2.71 10.24
CA TYR A 83 -6.16 2.77 10.76
C TYR A 83 -6.21 3.34 12.18
N LYS A 84 -5.37 2.82 13.09
CA LYS A 84 -5.28 3.34 14.47
C LYS A 84 -4.82 4.80 14.51
N GLY A 85 -3.92 5.20 13.62
CA GLY A 85 -3.47 6.58 13.50
C GLY A 85 -4.64 7.49 13.11
N ILE A 86 -5.26 7.22 11.97
CA ILE A 86 -6.31 8.06 11.39
C ILE A 86 -7.56 8.13 12.28
N PHE A 87 -7.98 7.02 12.87
CA PHE A 87 -9.29 6.93 13.53
C PHE A 87 -9.26 6.98 15.06
N LEU A 88 -8.11 6.76 15.71
CA LEU A 88 -8.08 6.58 17.17
C LEU A 88 -7.09 7.48 17.91
N ASN A 89 -5.96 7.86 17.29
CA ASN A 89 -4.84 8.44 18.05
C ASN A 89 -4.27 9.75 17.48
N VAL A 90 -4.57 10.13 16.25
CA VAL A 90 -4.05 11.36 15.63
C VAL A 90 -5.17 12.39 15.52
N ASP A 91 -4.93 13.58 16.07
CA ASP A 91 -5.79 14.73 15.79
C ASP A 91 -5.60 15.16 14.33
N LEU A 92 -6.62 14.91 13.52
CA LEU A 92 -6.67 15.28 12.11
C LEU A 92 -7.45 16.58 11.88
N SER A 93 -7.81 17.34 12.93
CA SER A 93 -8.57 18.60 12.84
C SER A 93 -8.00 19.56 11.78
N MET A 94 -6.67 19.70 11.73
CA MET A 94 -5.98 20.49 10.70
C MET A 94 -6.24 19.97 9.28
N LEU A 95 -6.15 18.65 9.07
CA LEU A 95 -6.39 18.02 7.77
C LEU A 95 -7.86 18.18 7.32
N TRP A 96 -8.79 18.15 8.28
CA TRP A 96 -10.21 18.39 8.03
C TRP A 96 -10.52 19.86 7.67
N GLY A 97 -9.63 20.78 8.01
CA GLY A 97 -9.69 22.19 7.61
C GLY A 97 -9.13 22.50 6.22
N TRP A 98 -8.48 21.54 5.55
CA TRP A 98 -7.96 21.74 4.20
C TRP A 98 -9.07 21.74 3.13
N PRO A 99 -8.85 22.38 1.97
CA PRO A 99 -9.70 22.20 0.81
C PRO A 99 -9.83 20.71 0.45
N THR A 100 -11.00 20.29 -0.05
CA THR A 100 -11.28 18.88 -0.37
C THR A 100 -10.19 18.26 -1.24
N ALA A 101 -9.75 18.96 -2.30
CA ALA A 101 -8.66 18.48 -3.16
C ALA A 101 -7.35 18.24 -2.40
N GLY A 102 -6.99 19.10 -1.43
CA GLY A 102 -5.78 18.94 -0.63
C GLY A 102 -5.84 17.72 0.28
N ARG A 103 -7.00 17.49 0.91
CA ARG A 103 -7.25 16.30 1.73
C ARG A 103 -7.23 15.01 0.92
N ASP A 104 -7.81 15.03 -0.28
CA ASP A 104 -7.82 13.87 -1.17
C ASP A 104 -6.40 13.49 -1.63
N VAL A 105 -5.57 14.48 -1.94
CA VAL A 105 -4.13 14.28 -2.23
C VAL A 105 -3.41 13.70 -1.01
N ALA A 106 -3.67 14.19 0.20
CA ALA A 106 -3.06 13.65 1.42
C ALA A 106 -3.43 12.18 1.63
N PHE A 107 -4.71 11.82 1.47
CA PHE A 107 -5.14 10.42 1.56
C PHE A 107 -4.51 9.55 0.47
N LEU A 108 -4.38 10.05 -0.76
CA LEU A 108 -3.71 9.35 -1.84
C LEU A 108 -2.23 9.06 -1.52
N ILE A 109 -1.52 10.04 -0.95
CA ILE A 109 -0.14 9.86 -0.50
C ILE A 109 -0.06 8.78 0.59
N VAL A 110 -0.98 8.80 1.56
CA VAL A 110 -1.03 7.78 2.64
C VAL A 110 -1.29 6.38 2.06
N MET A 111 -2.22 6.25 1.12
CA MET A 111 -2.53 4.99 0.44
C MET A 111 -1.29 4.46 -0.31
N TYR A 112 -0.64 5.32 -1.09
CA TYR A 112 0.58 4.96 -1.81
C TYR A 112 1.72 4.54 -0.87
N ALA A 113 1.94 5.33 0.17
CA ALA A 113 2.96 5.07 1.18
C ALA A 113 2.68 3.77 1.94
N GLY A 114 1.43 3.47 2.26
CA GLY A 114 1.03 2.24 2.95
C GLY A 114 1.46 0.98 2.20
N VAL A 115 1.23 0.93 0.88
CA VAL A 115 1.69 -0.20 0.05
C VAL A 115 3.21 -0.25 -0.04
N THR A 116 3.86 0.90 -0.26
CA THR A 116 5.33 0.98 -0.41
C THR A 116 6.05 0.53 0.86
N VAL A 117 5.62 1.04 2.02
CA VAL A 117 6.18 0.68 3.33
C VAL A 117 5.96 -0.80 3.63
N SER A 118 4.79 -1.34 3.27
CA SER A 118 4.51 -2.78 3.41
C SER A 118 5.50 -3.63 2.61
N LEU A 119 5.83 -3.24 1.37
CA LEU A 119 6.83 -3.93 0.57
C LEU A 119 8.25 -3.80 1.15
N CYS A 120 8.62 -2.63 1.67
CA CYS A 120 9.93 -2.42 2.30
C CYS A 120 10.13 -3.29 3.54
N ILE A 121 9.13 -3.33 4.44
CA ILE A 121 9.17 -4.16 5.64
C ILE A 121 9.16 -5.64 5.25
N ALA A 122 8.29 -6.05 4.33
CA ALA A 122 8.24 -7.42 3.84
C ALA A 122 9.57 -7.87 3.22
N TYR A 123 10.24 -6.99 2.48
CA TYR A 123 11.57 -7.24 1.95
C TYR A 123 12.56 -7.50 3.10
N GLY A 124 12.59 -6.62 4.11
CA GLY A 124 13.43 -6.79 5.30
C GLY A 124 13.18 -8.12 6.02
N LEU A 125 11.91 -8.45 6.30
CA LEU A 125 11.49 -9.71 6.92
C LEU A 125 11.93 -10.92 6.08
N SER A 126 11.77 -10.86 4.77
CA SER A 126 12.18 -11.93 3.86
C SER A 126 13.69 -12.16 3.88
N ARG A 127 14.50 -11.15 4.21
CA ARG A 127 15.94 -11.31 4.38
C ARG A 127 16.30 -12.05 5.67
N ILE A 128 15.53 -11.83 6.74
CA ILE A 128 15.74 -12.49 8.03
C ILE A 128 15.32 -13.96 7.97
N ILE A 129 14.21 -14.26 7.29
CA ILE A 129 13.61 -15.61 7.23
C ILE A 129 14.33 -16.53 6.22
N GLY A 130 15.30 -16.01 5.45
CA GLY A 130 16.07 -16.81 4.48
C GLY A 130 15.36 -16.98 3.13
N GLY A 131 14.84 -15.87 2.59
CA GLY A 131 14.07 -15.72 1.35
C GLY A 131 14.15 -16.85 0.32
N ARG A 132 13.31 -17.87 0.51
CA ARG A 132 12.95 -18.84 -0.52
C ARG A 132 11.72 -18.32 -1.26
N HIS A 133 11.73 -18.46 -2.58
CA HIS A 133 10.54 -18.23 -3.40
C HIS A 133 9.54 -19.35 -3.09
N GLU A 134 8.30 -18.97 -2.77
CA GLU A 134 7.19 -19.88 -2.43
C GLU A 134 6.40 -20.28 -3.68
#